data_AF-A0A8I1TT48-F1
#
_entry.id   AF-A0A8I1TT48-F1
#
_cell.length_a   1.000
_cell.length_b   1.000
_cell.length_c   1.000
_cell.angle_alpha   90.00
_cell.angle_beta   90.00
_cell.angle_gamma   90.00
#
_symmetry.space_group_name_H-M   'P 1'
#
loop_
_entity.id
_entity.type
_entity.pdbx_description
1 polymer ?
#
loop_
_entity_poly.entity_id
_entity_poly.type
_entity_poly.pdbx_seq_one_letter_code
_entity_poly.pdbx_strand_id
1 'polypeptide(L)'
;MATGNHGEALLEARKSKLKPPPMFKVILLNDDFTPMEFVVDVLQTFFSMNREQATQIMLKVHIDGAGVCGVYPSDVATTKVEQVVTFARQHQHPLQCVMEET
;
A
#
# COMPACT_ATOMS: atom_id res chain seq x y z
N MET A 1 8.74 7.39 -67.86
CA MET A 1 7.79 7.77 -66.80
C MET A 1 7.33 6.47 -66.15
N ALA A 2 7.28 6.22 -64.85
CA ALA A 2 7.91 6.77 -63.65
C ALA A 2 7.90 5.58 -62.67
N THR A 3 9.02 5.29 -62.01
CA THR A 3 9.16 4.22 -61.03
C THR A 3 8.56 4.69 -59.69
N GLY A 4 7.37 4.22 -59.35
CA GLY A 4 6.67 4.57 -58.11
C GLY A 4 7.17 3.74 -56.93
N ASN A 5 8.22 4.25 -56.27
CA ASN A 5 8.76 3.78 -55.00
C ASN A 5 7.66 3.69 -53.93
N HIS A 6 7.20 2.48 -53.61
CA HIS A 6 6.34 2.23 -52.46
C HIS A 6 7.21 2.29 -51.21
N GLY A 7 7.25 3.47 -50.58
CA GLY A 7 7.91 3.67 -49.31
C GLY A 7 7.28 2.81 -48.23
N GLU A 8 7.98 1.75 -47.83
CA GLU A 8 7.73 1.02 -46.60
C GLU A 8 7.89 2.00 -45.43
N ALA A 9 6.78 2.56 -44.97
CA ALA A 9 6.72 3.33 -43.74
C ALA A 9 6.85 2.34 -42.57
N LEU A 10 8.09 1.98 -42.24
CA LEU A 10 8.42 1.29 -41.01
C LEU A 10 8.11 2.23 -39.83
N LEU A 11 6.91 2.06 -39.26
CA LEU A 11 6.57 2.64 -37.96
C LEU A 11 7.46 1.96 -36.91
N GLU A 12 8.65 2.51 -36.69
CA GLU A 12 9.46 2.17 -35.52
C GLU A 12 8.61 2.45 -34.27
N ALA A 13 8.15 1.37 -33.63
CA ALA A 13 7.45 1.44 -32.36
C ALA A 13 8.41 2.06 -31.32
N ARG A 14 8.30 3.37 -31.12
CA ARG A 14 8.93 4.08 -30.00
C ARG A 14 8.48 3.38 -28.73
N LYS A 15 9.32 2.51 -28.16
CA LYS A 15 9.12 1.96 -26.82
C LYS A 15 9.23 3.13 -25.84
N SER A 16 8.09 3.77 -25.58
CA SER A 16 7.90 4.65 -24.43
C SER A 16 8.35 3.88 -23.19
N LYS A 17 9.46 4.28 -22.58
CA LYS A 17 9.88 3.74 -21.30
C LYS A 17 8.93 4.32 -20.25
N LEU A 18 7.83 3.62 -19.99
CA LEU A 18 6.94 3.94 -18.88
C LEU A 18 7.77 3.85 -17.59
N LYS A 19 7.76 4.94 -16.79
CA LYS A 19 8.39 4.91 -15.47
C LYS A 19 7.58 3.95 -14.58
N PRO A 20 8.25 3.12 -13.75
CA PRO A 20 7.54 2.30 -12.77
C PRO A 20 6.75 3.21 -11.81
N PRO A 21 5.60 2.73 -11.28
CA PRO A 21 4.81 3.52 -10.34
C PRO A 21 5.60 3.77 -9.04
N PRO A 22 5.39 4.92 -8.38
CA PRO A 22 5.96 5.16 -7.06
C PRO A 22 5.39 4.17 -6.04
N MET A 23 6.26 3.74 -5.13
CA MET A 23 5.93 2.78 -4.07
C MET A 23 5.75 3.54 -2.75
N PHE A 24 4.86 3.04 -1.91
CA PHE A 24 4.47 3.65 -0.64
C PHE A 24 4.49 2.61 0.46
N LYS A 25 5.06 2.96 1.61
CA LYS A 25 4.87 2.21 2.87
C LYS A 25 3.50 2.53 3.40
N VAL A 26 2.75 1.52 3.82
CA VAL A 26 1.54 1.68 4.65
C VAL A 26 1.92 1.45 6.10
N ILE A 27 1.54 2.37 6.97
CA ILE A 27 2.05 2.48 8.34
C ILE A 27 0.86 2.63 9.30
N LEU A 28 0.83 1.82 10.35
CA LEU A 28 -0.04 2.01 11.50
C LEU A 28 0.66 2.87 12.56
N LEU A 29 -0.09 3.78 13.17
CA LEU A 29 0.38 4.66 14.24
C LEU A 29 -0.22 4.22 15.57
N ASN A 30 0.58 4.33 16.63
CA ASN A 30 0.16 3.99 17.98
C ASN A 30 -0.85 4.99 18.54
N ASP A 31 -1.73 4.51 19.39
CA ASP A 31 -2.66 5.29 20.20
C ASP A 31 -3.00 4.54 21.50
N ASP A 32 -3.56 5.23 22.49
CA ASP A 32 -3.80 4.67 23.82
C ASP A 32 -5.15 3.94 23.99
N PHE A 33 -5.98 3.87 22.93
CA PHE A 33 -7.38 3.43 23.03
C PHE A 33 -7.73 2.22 22.16
N THR A 34 -6.97 1.97 21.09
CA THR A 34 -7.20 0.83 20.21
C THR A 34 -6.66 -0.46 20.87
N PRO A 35 -7.49 -1.51 21.06
CA PRO A 35 -7.05 -2.77 21.64
C PRO A 35 -5.96 -3.46 20.80
N MET A 36 -4.98 -4.09 21.46
CA MET A 36 -3.91 -4.84 20.77
C MET A 36 -4.47 -5.93 19.84
N GLU A 37 -5.49 -6.67 20.29
CA GLU A 37 -6.14 -7.70 19.47
C GLU A 37 -6.79 -7.12 18.22
N PHE A 38 -7.38 -5.92 18.30
CA PHE A 38 -7.96 -5.25 17.14
C PHE A 38 -6.88 -4.91 16.10
N VAL A 39 -5.70 -4.44 16.54
CA VAL A 39 -4.58 -4.17 15.64
C VAL A 39 -4.11 -5.45 14.93
N VAL A 40 -4.08 -6.57 15.64
CA VAL A 40 -3.76 -7.87 15.05
C VAL A 40 -4.80 -8.25 14.00
N ASP A 41 -6.09 -8.14 14.31
CA ASP A 41 -7.17 -8.48 13.38
C ASP A 41 -7.10 -7.64 12.09
N VAL A 42 -6.77 -6.35 12.23
CA VAL A 42 -6.50 -5.45 11.09
C VAL A 42 -5.35 -5.97 10.23
N LEU A 43 -4.23 -6.37 10.85
CA LEU A 43 -3.05 -6.87 10.15
C LEU A 43 -3.32 -8.21 9.43
N GLN A 44 -4.09 -9.11 10.04
CA GLN A 44 -4.47 -10.37 9.41
C GLN A 44 -5.46 -10.15 8.25
N THR A 45 -6.46 -9.29 8.45
CA THR A 45 -7.54 -9.06 7.48
C THR A 45 -7.08 -8.30 6.25
N PHE A 46 -6.35 -7.19 6.44
CA PHE A 46 -6.03 -6.27 5.34
C PHE A 46 -4.62 -6.44 4.78
N PHE A 47 -3.71 -7.07 5.52
CA PHE A 47 -2.31 -7.27 5.08
C PHE A 47 -1.93 -8.74 4.89
N SER A 48 -2.89 -9.65 5.05
CA SER A 48 -2.72 -11.10 4.84
C SER A 48 -1.57 -11.68 5.67
N MET A 49 -1.34 -11.11 6.86
CA MET A 49 -0.34 -11.61 7.80
C MET A 49 -0.88 -12.82 8.56
N ASN A 50 -0.01 -13.77 8.88
CA ASN A 50 -0.34 -14.74 9.91
C ASN A 50 -0.33 -14.08 11.30
N ARG A 51 -0.81 -14.81 12.31
CA ARG A 51 -0.97 -14.28 13.67
C ARG A 51 0.37 -13.86 14.26
N GLU A 52 1.42 -14.62 14.03
CA GLU A 52 2.75 -14.36 14.56
C GLU A 52 3.32 -13.04 13.99
N GLN A 53 3.28 -12.88 12.67
CA GLN A 53 3.70 -11.66 11.96
C GLN A 53 2.89 -10.44 12.43
N ALA A 54 1.56 -10.58 12.49
CA ALA A 54 0.67 -9.52 12.94
C ALA A 54 0.99 -9.09 14.38
N THR A 55 1.27 -10.04 15.26
CA THR A 55 1.63 -9.76 16.66
C THR A 55 2.96 -9.01 16.75
N GLN A 56 3.96 -9.37 15.95
CA GLN A 56 5.25 -8.66 15.94
C GLN A 56 5.11 -7.22 15.46
N ILE A 57 4.33 -6.98 14.39
CA ILE A 57 4.08 -5.63 13.91
C ILE A 57 3.25 -4.83 14.91
N MET A 58 2.23 -5.44 15.53
CA MET A 58 1.44 -4.79 16.58
C MET A 58 2.31 -4.35 17.76
N LEU A 59 3.19 -5.24 18.26
CA LEU A 59 4.13 -4.89 19.33
C LEU A 59 5.06 -3.76 18.91
N LYS A 60 5.52 -3.76 17.65
CA LYS A 60 6.33 -2.68 17.10
C LYS A 60 5.58 -1.35 17.09
N VAL A 61 4.33 -1.32 16.64
CA VAL A 61 3.49 -0.11 16.70
C VAL A 61 3.40 0.38 18.14
N HIS A 62 3.09 -0.51 19.09
CA HIS A 62 2.93 -0.17 20.49
C HIS A 62 4.19 0.40 21.14
N ILE A 63 5.37 -0.17 20.84
CA ILE A 63 6.64 0.19 21.49
C ILE A 63 7.31 1.37 20.78
N ASP A 64 7.35 1.35 19.44
CA ASP A 64 8.09 2.33 18.64
C ASP A 64 7.21 3.51 18.18
N GLY A 65 5.91 3.47 18.48
CA GLY A 65 4.93 4.49 18.08
C GLY A 65 4.38 4.32 16.66
N ALA A 66 5.02 3.49 15.82
CA ALA A 66 4.57 3.21 14.46
C ALA A 66 5.12 1.87 13.93
N GLY A 67 4.44 1.28 12.95
CA GLY A 67 4.84 0.02 12.32
C GLY A 67 4.47 -0.04 10.86
N VAL A 68 5.43 -0.45 10.00
CA VAL A 68 5.20 -0.65 8.58
C VAL A 68 4.47 -1.97 8.37
N CYS A 69 3.29 -1.92 7.76
CA CYS A 69 2.44 -3.08 7.49
C CYS A 69 2.74 -3.69 6.11
N GLY A 70 3.23 -2.89 5.16
CA GLY A 70 3.60 -3.35 3.83
C GLY A 70 4.01 -2.21 2.90
N VAL A 71 4.52 -2.55 1.72
CA VAL A 71 4.90 -1.60 0.67
C VAL A 71 4.13 -1.92 -0.60
N TYR A 72 3.44 -0.93 -1.16
CA TYR A 72 2.52 -1.10 -2.28
C TYR A 72 2.61 0.07 -3.28
N PRO A 73 2.17 -0.10 -4.53
CA PRO A 73 1.93 1.03 -5.42
C PRO A 73 0.89 1.99 -4.83
N SER A 74 0.93 3.26 -5.25
CA SER A 74 0.11 4.36 -4.70
C SER A 74 -1.40 4.05 -4.57
N ASP A 75 -2.00 3.44 -5.59
CA ASP A 75 -3.42 3.09 -5.64
C ASP A 75 -3.79 2.01 -4.61
N VAL A 76 -2.97 0.97 -4.51
CA VAL A 76 -3.14 -0.12 -3.53
C VAL A 76 -2.89 0.40 -2.11
N ALA A 77 -1.87 1.24 -1.91
CA ALA A 77 -1.59 1.85 -0.60
C ALA A 77 -2.77 2.71 -0.14
N THR A 78 -3.31 3.57 -1.01
CA THR A 78 -4.47 4.42 -0.73
C THR A 78 -5.67 3.58 -0.32
N THR A 79 -5.98 2.54 -1.10
CA THR A 79 -7.11 1.64 -0.82
C THR A 79 -6.96 0.94 0.53
N LYS A 80 -5.76 0.45 0.86
CA LYS A 80 -5.50 -0.20 2.15
C LYS A 80 -5.65 0.76 3.32
N VAL A 81 -5.14 1.99 3.20
CA VAL A 81 -5.31 3.03 4.23
C VAL A 81 -6.80 3.30 4.47
N GLU A 82 -7.58 3.52 3.40
CA GLU A 82 -9.01 3.78 3.51
C GLU A 82 -9.78 2.61 4.15
N GLN A 83 -9.46 1.37 3.77
CA GLN A 83 -10.08 0.16 4.33
C GLN A 83 -9.83 0.06 5.84
N VAL A 84 -8.58 0.23 6.27
CA VAL A 84 -8.21 0.15 7.70
C VAL A 84 -8.88 1.26 8.52
N VAL A 85 -8.81 2.51 8.05
CA VAL A 85 -9.40 3.65 8.76
C VAL A 85 -10.92 3.50 8.85
N THR A 86 -11.57 3.04 7.78
CA THR A 86 -13.02 2.81 7.79
C THR A 86 -13.40 1.70 8.76
N PHE A 87 -12.66 0.60 8.77
CA PHE A 87 -12.89 -0.53 9.68
C PHE A 87 -12.70 -0.12 11.15
N ALA A 88 -11.63 0.64 11.46
CA ALA A 88 -11.39 1.18 12.79
C ALA A 88 -12.53 2.10 13.26
N ARG A 89 -13.01 3.01 12.39
CA ARG A 89 -14.13 3.89 12.71
C ARG A 89 -15.43 3.13 12.97
N GLN A 90 -15.72 2.09 12.20
CA GLN A 90 -16.89 1.23 12.41
C GLN A 90 -16.85 0.51 13.77
N HIS A 91 -15.65 0.19 14.27
CA HIS A 91 -15.42 -0.42 15.58
C HIS A 91 -15.15 0.60 16.69
N GLN A 92 -15.30 1.90 16.41
CA GLN A 92 -15.12 3.00 17.38
C GLN A 92 -13.68 3.08 17.95
N HIS A 93 -12.68 2.69 17.15
CA HIS A 93 -11.27 2.82 17.51
C HIS A 93 -10.62 4.00 16.77
N PRO A 94 -9.76 4.80 17.43
CA PRO A 94 -9.09 5.94 16.81
C PRO A 94 -7.86 5.55 15.98
N LEU A 95 -7.61 4.25 15.76
CA LEU A 95 -6.48 3.71 15.01
C LEU A 95 -6.22 4.47 13.70
N GLN A 96 -5.02 5.03 13.58
CA GLN A 96 -4.60 5.74 12.37
C GLN A 96 -3.75 4.84 11.48
N CYS A 97 -4.01 4.95 10.17
CA CYS A 97 -3.25 4.31 9.12
C CYS A 97 -2.88 5.38 8.09
N VAL A 98 -1.60 5.45 7.70
CA VAL A 98 -1.06 6.44 6.78
C VAL A 98 -0.19 5.77 5.72
N MET A 99 0.14 6.50 4.66
CA MET A 99 1.12 6.06 3.67
C MET A 99 2.22 7.10 3.44
N GLU A 100 3.44 6.63 3.21
CA GLU A 100 4.64 7.45 2.98
C GLU A 100 5.37 6.94 1.72
N GLU A 101 5.75 7.83 0.81
CA GLU A 101 6.52 7.49 -0.39
C GLU A 101 7.90 6.92 0.02
N THR A 102 8.32 5.83 -0.63
CA THR A 102 9.57 5.11 -0.27
C THR A 102 10.82 5.74 -0.83
#